data_AF-A0A2T1EIW8-F1
#
_entry.id   AF-A0A2T1EIW8-F1
#
_cell.length_a   1.000
_cell.length_b   1.000
_cell.length_c   1.000
_cell.angle_alpha   90.00
_cell.angle_beta   90.00
_cell.angle_gamma   90.00
#
_symmetry.space_group_name_H-M   'P 1'
#
loop_
_entity.id
_entity.type
_entity.pdbx_description
1 polymer ?
#
loop_
_entity_poly.entity_id
_entity_poly.type
_entity_poly.pdbx_seq_one_letter_code
_entity_poly.pdbx_strand_id
1 'polypeptide(L)' 'MQESVIYQDILQKGLQQGLQQGELAVVVRLLTRRLGTVPPEVRSQIQALPLPQLENLAEALLDFTNLSDLVAWLEANP' A
#
# COMPACT_ATOMS: atom_id res chain seq x y z
N MET A 1 27.41 -18.99 7.97
CA MET A 1 26.12 -18.33 8.35
C MET A 1 25.44 -17.66 7.16
N GLN A 2 26.16 -17.00 6.25
CA GLN A 2 25.57 -16.35 5.05
C GLN A 2 25.03 -17.31 3.98
N GLU A 3 25.36 -18.62 4.06
CA GLU A 3 24.92 -19.64 3.09
C GLU A 3 23.70 -20.46 3.54
N SER A 4 23.13 -20.15 4.71
CA SER A 4 21.93 -20.86 5.18
C SER A 4 20.69 -20.36 4.43
N VAL A 5 19.88 -21.28 3.89
CA VAL A 5 18.59 -20.97 3.24
C VAL A 5 17.70 -20.13 4.17
N ILE A 6 17.72 -20.41 5.47
CA ILE A 6 16.97 -19.65 6.48
C ILE A 6 17.40 -18.18 6.53
N TYR A 7 18.70 -17.91 6.36
CA TYR A 7 19.21 -16.53 6.35
C TYR A 7 18.76 -15.77 5.09
N GLN A 8 18.78 -16.44 3.93
CA GLN A 8 18.28 -15.89 2.67
C GLN A 8 16.78 -15.60 2.75
N ASP A 9 16.01 -16.50 3.35
CA ASP A 9 14.56 -16.33 3.55
C ASP A 9 14.25 -15.13 4.46
N ILE A 10 14.99 -14.97 5.57
CA ILE A 10 14.82 -13.83 6.48
C ILE A 10 15.14 -12.52 5.76
N LEU A 11 16.22 -12.47 4.98
CA LEU A 11 16.60 -11.29 4.22
C LEU A 11 15.54 -10.93 3.16
N GLN A 12 15.05 -11.92 2.41
CA GLN A 12 13.98 -11.72 1.42
C GLN A 12 12.69 -11.22 2.07
N LYS A 13 12.27 -11.81 3.20
CA LYS A 13 11.09 -11.37 3.94
C LYS A 13 11.26 -9.93 4.43
N GLY A 14 12.42 -9.60 4.97
CA GLY A 14 12.72 -8.23 5.42
C GLY A 14 12.68 -7.22 4.27
N LEU A 15 13.22 -7.57 3.11
CA LEU A 15 13.15 -6.72 1.91
C LEU A 15 11.71 -6.52 1.43
N GLN A 16 10.93 -7.60 1.34
CA GLN A 16 9.52 -7.52 0.94
C GLN A 16 8.69 -6.67 1.91
N GLN A 17 8.89 -6.84 3.21
CA GLN A 17 8.24 -6.02 4.24
C GLN A 17 8.63 -4.54 4.12
N GLY A 18 9.92 -4.26 3.91
CA GLY A 18 10.42 -2.90 3.73
C GLY A 18 9.83 -2.20 2.50
N LEU A 19 9.72 -2.93 1.38
CA LEU A 19 9.08 -2.43 0.15
C LEU A 19 7.60 -2.11 0.39
N GLN A 20 6.86 -3.05 0.98
CA GLN A 20 5.42 -2.86 1.27
C GLN A 20 5.18 -1.68 2.23
N GLN A 21 5.97 -1.55 3.30
CA GLN A 21 5.86 -0.43 4.24
C GLN A 21 6.19 0.91 3.59
N GLY A 22 7.25 0.95 2.77
CA GLY A 22 7.64 2.15 2.05
C GLY A 22 6.56 2.62 1.08
N GLU A 23 6.01 1.69 0.30
CA GLU A 23 4.97 2.00 -0.68
C GLU A 23 3.67 2.43 -0.03
N LEU A 24 3.20 1.71 0.99
CA LEU A 24 2.05 2.09 1.80
C LEU A 24 2.19 3.53 2.34
N ALA A 25 3.36 3.89 2.88
CA ALA A 25 3.61 5.23 3.41
C ALA A 25 3.51 6.31 2.33
N VAL A 26 4.00 6.03 1.11
CA VAL A 26 3.90 6.94 -0.03
C VAL A 26 2.46 7.08 -0.49
N VAL A 27 1.75 5.97 -0.70
CA VAL A 27 0.36 5.93 -1.14
C VAL A 27 -0.54 6.71 -0.18
N VAL A 28 -0.47 6.45 1.13
CA VAL A 28 -1.30 7.16 2.13
C VAL A 28 -1.01 8.67 2.13
N ARG A 29 0.26 9.07 1.97
CA ARG A 29 0.64 10.48 1.89
C ARG A 29 0.12 11.15 0.63
N LEU A 30 0.17 10.47 -0.52
CA LEU A 30 -0.35 10.99 -1.79
C LEU A 30 -1.87 11.12 -1.76
N LEU A 31 -2.58 10.10 -1.27
CA LEU A 31 -4.03 10.16 -1.06
C LEU A 31 -4.40 11.29 -0.12
N THR A 32 -3.66 11.49 0.98
CA THR A 32 -3.91 12.58 1.91
C THR A 32 -3.69 13.96 1.25
N ARG A 33 -2.70 14.09 0.36
CA ARG A 33 -2.46 15.33 -0.38
C ARG A 33 -3.52 15.62 -1.44
N ARG A 34 -4.05 14.58 -2.08
CA ARG A 34 -4.98 14.73 -3.21
C ARG A 34 -6.44 14.84 -2.76
N LEU A 35 -6.84 14.05 -1.77
CA LEU A 35 -8.23 13.91 -1.31
C LEU A 35 -8.48 14.60 0.03
N GLY A 36 -7.44 15.13 0.67
CA GLY A 36 -7.51 15.68 2.03
C GLY A 36 -7.48 14.60 3.10
N THR A 37 -8.31 14.72 4.12
CA THR A 37 -8.29 13.75 5.23
C THR A 37 -8.78 12.38 4.77
N VAL A 38 -7.90 11.38 4.83
CA VAL A 38 -8.27 9.96 4.63
C VAL A 38 -8.69 9.38 5.99
N PRO A 39 -9.93 8.88 6.15
CA PRO A 39 -10.42 8.34 7.41
C PRO A 39 -9.59 7.14 7.92
N PRO A 40 -9.50 6.93 9.25
CA PRO A 40 -8.77 5.81 9.83
C PRO A 40 -9.21 4.43 9.32
N GLU A 41 -10.50 4.26 9.06
CA GLU A 41 -11.09 3.02 8.56
C GLU A 41 -10.59 2.70 7.15
N VAL A 42 -10.57 3.70 6.27
CA VAL A 42 -10.04 3.60 4.91
C VAL A 42 -8.53 3.36 4.94
N ARG A 43 -7.80 4.04 5.83
CA ARG A 43 -6.37 3.79 6.01
C ARG A 43 -6.09 2.36 6.43
N SER A 44 -6.92 1.78 7.30
CA SER A 44 -6.76 0.41 7.76
C SER A 44 -6.97 -0.60 6.62
N GLN A 45 -7.89 -0.33 5.71
CA GLN A 45 -8.07 -1.13 4.49
C GLN A 45 -6.85 -1.06 3.58
N ILE A 46 -6.32 0.16 3.33
CA ILE A 46 -5.10 0.33 2.52
C ILE A 46 -3.91 -0.40 3.14
N GLN A 47 -3.78 -0.39 4.48
CA GLN A 47 -2.72 -1.11 5.19
C GLN A 47 -2.80 -2.63 5.03
N ALA A 48 -4.00 -3.17 4.80
CA ALA A 48 -4.21 -4.60 4.59
C ALA A 48 -3.90 -5.04 3.15
N LEU A 49 -3.73 -4.09 2.20
CA LEU A 49 -3.46 -4.42 0.81
C LEU A 49 -2.08 -5.08 0.64
N PRO A 50 -2.01 -6.14 -0.18
CA PRO A 50 -0.72 -6.72 -0.58
C PRO A 50 0.03 -5.74 -1.49
N LEU A 51 1.36 -5.89 -1.55
CA LEU A 51 2.23 -5.00 -2.34
C LEU A 51 1.72 -4.74 -3.78
N PRO A 52 1.31 -5.75 -4.58
CA PRO A 52 0.82 -5.49 -5.94
C PRO A 52 -0.44 -4.61 -6.00
N GLN A 53 -1.29 -4.66 -4.97
CA GLN A 53 -2.47 -3.80 -4.92
C GLN A 53 -2.10 -2.38 -4.48
N LEU A 54 -1.05 -2.20 -3.67
CA LEU A 54 -0.52 -0.88 -3.38
C LEU A 54 0.08 -0.23 -4.64
N GLU A 55 0.78 -1.01 -5.47
CA GLU A 55 1.30 -0.57 -6.78
C GLU A 55 0.15 -0.14 -7.70
N ASN A 56 -0.89 -0.96 -7.83
CA ASN A 56 -2.08 -0.60 -8.62
C ASN A 56 -2.79 0.65 -8.08
N LEU A 57 -2.88 0.78 -6.75
CA LEU A 57 -3.46 1.95 -6.10
C LEU A 57 -2.61 3.20 -6.35
N ALA A 58 -1.28 3.08 -6.41
CA ALA A 58 -0.37 4.19 -6.70
C ALA A 58 -0.58 4.78 -8.11
N GLU A 59 -1.00 3.96 -9.08
CA GLU A 59 -1.39 4.43 -10.41
C GLU A 59 -2.81 4.99 -10.42
N ALA A 60 -3.79 4.24 -9.90
CA ALA A 60 -5.20 4.65 -9.89
C ALA A 60 -5.46 5.94 -9.08
N LEU A 61 -4.66 6.18 -8.03
CA LEU A 61 -4.78 7.38 -7.21
C LEU A 61 -4.46 8.66 -7.96
N LEU A 62 -3.95 8.60 -9.20
CA LEU A 62 -3.73 9.75 -10.07
C LEU A 62 -5.02 10.21 -10.77
N ASP A 63 -6.08 9.40 -10.76
CA ASP A 63 -7.38 9.70 -11.38
C ASP A 63 -8.48 10.12 -10.39
N PHE A 64 -8.43 9.65 -9.13
CA PHE A 64 -9.32 10.07 -8.02
C PHE A 64 -9.54 11.59 -7.81
N THR A 65 -10.77 12.03 -7.95
CA THR A 65 -11.17 13.42 -7.68
C THR A 65 -11.65 13.63 -6.24
N ASN A 66 -12.13 12.58 -5.60
CA ASN A 66 -12.73 12.64 -4.27
C ASN A 66 -12.60 11.31 -3.50
N LEU A 67 -13.01 11.30 -2.24
CA LEU A 67 -12.90 10.12 -1.38
C LEU A 67 -13.74 8.93 -1.86
N SER A 68 -14.88 9.17 -2.51
CA SER A 68 -15.74 8.10 -3.05
C SER A 68 -15.05 7.30 -4.15
N ASP A 69 -14.17 7.93 -4.95
CA ASP A 69 -13.40 7.23 -5.97
C ASP A 69 -12.45 6.21 -5.34
N LEU A 70 -11.79 6.59 -4.23
CA LEU A 70 -10.94 5.69 -3.45
C LEU A 70 -11.74 4.54 -2.82
N VAL A 71 -12.90 4.83 -2.24
CA VAL A 71 -13.76 3.81 -1.62
C VAL A 71 -14.24 2.80 -2.67
N ALA A 72 -14.72 3.29 -3.82
CA ALA A 72 -15.15 2.42 -4.92
C ALA A 72 -14.00 1.55 -5.45
N TRP A 73 -12.79 2.10 -5.53
CA TRP A 73 -11.60 1.33 -5.91
C TRP A 73 -11.30 0.22 -4.91
N LEU A 74 -11.35 0.50 -3.60
CA LEU A 74 -11.10 -0.50 -2.55
C LEU A 74 -12.18 -1.59 -2.53
N GLU A 75 -13.44 -1.26 -2.79
CA GLU A 75 -14.52 -2.25 -2.90
C GLU A 75 -14.35 -3.16 -4.11
N ALA A 76 -13.81 -2.64 -5.22
CA ALA A 76 -13.53 -3.42 -6.43
C ALA A 76 -12.23 -4.24 -6.32
N ASN A 77 -11.34 -3.92 -5.37
CA ASN A 77 -10.02 -4.53 -5.21
C ASN A 77 -9.79 -4.90 -3.73
N PRO A 78 -10.44 -5.97 -3.23
CA PRO A 78 -10.30 -6.43 -1.84
C PRO A 78 -8.91 -6.98 -1.51
#